data_AF-A0A191HT18-F1
#
_entry.id   AF-A0A191HT18-F1
#
_cell.length_a   1.000
_cell.length_b   1.000
_cell.length_c   1.000
_cell.angle_alpha   90.00
_cell.angle_beta   90.00
_cell.angle_gamma   90.00
#
_symmetry.space_group_name_H-M   'P 1'
#
loop_
_entity.id
_entity.type
_entity.pdbx_description
1 polymer ?
#
loop_
_entity_poly.entity_id
_entity_poly.type
_entity_poly.pdbx_seq_one_letter_code
_entity_poly.pdbx_strand_id
1 'polypeptide(L)' 'MVRFDMSEFMEKHTVSKLIGAPPGYVGFDDACQLTEAVRRNPYSVILFDEVEKAHPDVFNIML' A
#
# COMPACT_ATOMS: atom_id res chain seq x y z
N MET A 1 4.83 -14.34 5.24
CA MET A 1 5.56 -13.06 5.20
C MET A 1 5.10 -12.32 3.98
N VAL A 2 4.62 -11.09 4.13
CA VAL A 2 4.15 -10.25 3.03
C VAL A 2 5.26 -9.26 2.72
N ARG A 3 5.72 -9.18 1.47
CA ARG A 3 6.78 -8.25 1.06
C ARG A 3 6.24 -7.33 -0.02
N PHE A 4 6.50 -6.05 0.12
CA PHE A 4 6.20 -5.03 -0.87
C PHE A 4 7.50 -4.36 -1.30
N ASP A 5 7.74 -4.28 -2.60
CA ASP A 5 8.81 -3.48 -3.19
C ASP A 5 8.30 -2.04 -3.35
N MET A 6 8.91 -1.10 -2.65
CA MET A 6 8.48 0.29 -2.65
C MET A 6 8.86 1.04 -3.94
N SER A 7 9.71 0.46 -4.79
CA SER A 7 9.93 0.96 -6.16
C SER A 7 8.67 0.94 -7.02
N GLU A 8 7.69 0.09 -6.74
CA GLU A 8 6.41 0.07 -7.46
C GLU A 8 5.46 1.21 -7.04
N PHE A 9 5.73 1.85 -5.90
CA PHE A 9 4.89 2.87 -5.27
C PHE A 9 5.47 4.28 -5.36
N MET A 10 6.31 4.53 -6.38
CA MET A 10 6.93 5.85 -6.63
C MET A 10 5.93 6.92 -7.08
N GLU A 11 4.82 6.52 -7.69
CA GLU A 11 3.84 7.43 -8.26
C GLU A 11 2.60 7.57 -7.37
N LYS A 12 2.03 8.78 -7.33
CA LYS A 12 0.87 9.06 -6.47
C LYS A 12 -0.32 8.12 -6.71
N HIS A 13 -0.57 7.73 -7.95
CA HIS A 13 -1.68 6.85 -8.29
C HIS A 13 -1.40 5.37 -7.95
N THR A 14 -0.13 4.96 -7.83
CA THR A 14 0.22 3.60 -7.41
C THR A 14 0.09 3.43 -5.90
N VAL A 15 0.27 4.51 -5.11
CA VAL A 15 -0.04 4.52 -3.66
C VAL A 15 -1.47 4.06 -3.37
N SER A 16 -2.44 4.48 -4.20
CA SER A 16 -3.84 4.06 -4.06
C SER A 16 -4.04 2.56 -4.25
N LYS A 17 -3.15 1.84 -4.94
CA LYS A 17 -3.21 0.37 -5.04
C LYS A 17 -2.79 -0.33 -3.76
N LEU A 18 -1.92 0.30 -2.96
CA LEU A 18 -1.45 -0.27 -1.70
C LEU A 18 -2.57 -0.31 -0.67
N ILE A 19 -3.31 0.79 -0.51
CA ILE A 19 -4.27 1.00 0.59
C ILE A 19 -5.71 1.30 0.16
N GLY A 20 -5.96 1.47 -1.14
CA GLY A 20 -7.24 1.91 -1.69
C GLY A 20 -7.23 3.39 -2.03
N ALA A 21 -8.05 3.78 -3.02
CA ALA A 21 -8.32 5.20 -3.25
C ALA A 21 -9.24 5.75 -2.15
N PRO A 22 -9.30 7.08 -1.93
CA PRO A 22 -10.30 7.68 -1.03
C PRO A 22 -11.74 7.54 -1.57
N PRO A 23 -12.78 7.62 -0.72
CA PRO A 23 -14.17 7.64 -1.17
C PRO A 23 -14.40 8.72 -2.23
N GLY A 24 -14.99 8.33 -3.36
CA GLY A 24 -15.26 9.25 -4.49
C GLY A 24 -14.12 9.36 -5.52
N TYR A 25 -13.01 8.63 -5.35
CA TYR A 25 -11.96 8.50 -6.37
C TYR A 25 -12.06 7.15 -7.10
N VAL A 26 -11.57 7.13 -8.35
CA VAL A 26 -11.49 5.89 -9.14
C VAL A 26 -10.59 4.88 -8.41
N GLY A 27 -11.09 3.66 -8.22
CA GLY A 27 -10.40 2.60 -7.47
C GLY A 27 -10.68 2.57 -5.97
N PHE A 28 -11.73 3.28 -5.50
CA PHE A 28 -12.19 3.18 -4.10
C PHE A 28 -12.66 1.76 -3.73
N ASP A 29 -13.37 1.10 -4.66
CA ASP A 29 -13.87 -0.26 -4.47
C ASP A 29 -12.84 -1.35 -4.84
N ASP A 30 -11.65 -0.96 -5.30
CA ASP A 30 -10.62 -1.91 -5.70
C ASP A 30 -9.97 -2.57 -4.46
N ALA A 31 -9.65 -3.85 -4.60
CA ALA A 31 -8.98 -4.62 -3.56
C ALA A 31 -7.59 -4.02 -3.24
N CYS A 32 -7.44 -3.54 -2.01
CA CYS A 32 -6.21 -2.90 -1.54
C CYS A 32 -5.18 -3.97 -1.18
N GLN A 33 -3.98 -3.92 -1.75
CA GLN A 33 -3.00 -5.00 -1.57
C GLN A 33 -2.57 -5.20 -0.11
N LEU A 34 -2.32 -4.12 0.63
CA LEU A 34 -1.91 -4.18 2.04
C LEU A 34 -3.05 -4.67 2.93
N THR A 35 -4.21 -4.02 2.83
CA THR A 35 -5.37 -4.33 3.70
C THR A 35 -5.88 -5.74 3.46
N GLU A 36 -5.91 -6.21 2.21
CA GLU A 36 -6.32 -7.58 1.89
C GLU A 36 -5.29 -8.62 2.36
N ALA A 37 -3.99 -8.33 2.24
CA ALA A 37 -2.95 -9.22 2.75
C ALA A 37 -3.05 -9.40 4.28
N VAL A 38 -3.31 -8.30 5.02
CA VAL A 38 -3.50 -8.34 6.48
C VAL A 38 -4.82 -9.03 6.85
N ARG A 39 -5.93 -8.76 6.15
CA ARG A 39 -7.21 -9.44 6.41
C ARG A 39 -7.12 -10.95 6.22
N ARG A 40 -6.41 -11.41 5.19
CA ARG A 40 -6.20 -12.84 4.91
C ARG A 40 -5.24 -13.49 5.91
N ASN A 41 -4.25 -12.76 6.39
CA ASN A 41 -3.30 -13.25 7.38
C ASN A 41 -2.97 -12.19 8.45
N PRO A 42 -3.81 -12.06 9.50
CA PRO A 42 -3.70 -11.00 10.50
C PRO A 42 -2.40 -11.04 11.31
N TYR A 43 -1.85 -12.24 11.52
CA TYR A 43 -0.62 -12.44 12.29
C TYR A 43 0.55 -12.68 11.33
N SER A 44 0.92 -11.62 10.61
CA SER A 44 1.99 -11.68 9.63
C SER A 44 3.00 -10.55 9.80
N VAL A 45 4.24 -10.84 9.40
CA VAL A 45 5.27 -9.81 9.23
C VAL A 45 5.13 -9.22 7.84
N ILE A 46 5.04 -7.89 7.79
CA ILE A 46 5.01 -7.09 6.57
C ILE A 46 6.38 -6.43 6.41
N LEU A 47 7.03 -6.68 5.27
CA LEU A 47 8.30 -6.08 4.91
C LEU A 47 8.07 -5.06 3.79
N PHE A 48 8.47 -3.82 4.04
CA PHE A 48 8.58 -2.78 3.02
C PHE A 48 10.04 -2.67 2.61
N ASP A 49 10.36 -3.09 1.39
CA ASP A 49 11.72 -3.05 0.86
C ASP A 49 11.95 -1.78 0.04
N GLU A 50 13.18 -1.26 0.06
CA GLU A 50 13.57 -0.01 -0.61
C GLU A 50 12.64 1.18 -0.31
N VAL A 51 12.22 1.35 0.95
CA VAL A 51 11.21 2.34 1.35
C VAL A 51 11.57 3.78 1.00
N GLU A 52 12.86 4.09 0.86
CA GLU A 52 13.35 5.39 0.41
C GLU A 52 12.94 5.75 -1.02
N LYS A 53 12.53 4.78 -1.83
CA LYS A 53 12.02 5.01 -3.20
C LYS A 53 10.51 5.27 -3.23
N ALA A 54 9.79 4.97 -2.14
CA ALA A 54 8.34 5.16 -2.09
C ALA A 54 7.95 6.64 -2.30
N HIS A 55 6.77 6.88 -2.86
CA HIS A 55 6.19 8.21 -2.86
C HIS A 55 5.99 8.72 -1.41
N PRO A 56 6.24 10.01 -1.11
CA PRO A 56 6.09 10.56 0.24
C PRO A 56 4.71 10.31 0.88
N ASP A 57 3.64 10.25 0.08
CA ASP A 57 2.29 9.94 0.56
C ASP A 57 2.18 8.57 1.24
N VAL A 58 3.04 7.59 0.92
CA VAL A 58 3.07 6.29 1.60
C VAL A 58 3.41 6.47 3.08
N PHE A 59 4.35 7.36 3.41
CA PHE A 59 4.73 7.62 4.79
C PHE A 59 3.61 8.31 5.57
N ASN A 60 2.85 9.20 4.93
CA ASN A 60 1.70 9.86 5.56
C ASN A 60 0.62 8.87 6.02
N ILE A 61 0.50 7.74 5.33
CA ILE A 61 -0.48 6.70 5.63
C ILE A 61 -0.02 5.79 6.78
N MET A 62 1.29 5.69 7.02
CA MET A 62 1.89 4.81 8.03
C MET A 62 2.04 5.46 9.42
N LEU A 63 1.55 6.70 9.60
CA LEU A 63 1.63 7.50 10.82
C LEU A 63 0.29 7.52 11.58
#